data_AF-A0A0S2LYV6-F1
#
_entry.id   AF-A0A0S2LYV6-F1
#
_cell.length_a   1.000
_cell.length_b   1.000
_cell.length_c   1.000
_cell.angle_alpha   90.00
_cell.angle_beta   90.00
_cell.angle_gamma   90.00
#
_symmetry.space_group_name_H-M   'P 1'
#
loop_
_entity.id
_entity.type
_entity.pdbx_description
1 polymer ?
#
loop_
_entity_poly.entity_id
_entity_poly.type
_entity_poly.pdbx_seq_one_letter_code
_entity_poly.pdbx_strand_id
1 'polypeptide(L)'
;MSTKFEVFLHSRHVGVLSRSDADLSFQYDADVVSEYGVNSPCLSLSLPVSDIPIGGPQVSLYFDKLLPGDIARSKPTIGITGAVQVRPAGEFAEALPESLTLTDQDLAIAIESTVMLRRNGDEWALPGNNLPATHLVKTVRPSDYTGPHLLPSEEWALRVARTAGLRAAEAYIETLAGREALIVTRFDLSPGGEVLHSEDFFQALALDEVDVFEESQAGLPSRLTRLVTIAAPHSIDEEEFKRDLLRAVTFNLLIGNGDAHSKNYSIGTAPGFIDSRGLVFLGGFEAGIHCLKLDRC
;
A
#
# COMPACT_ATOMS: atom_id res chain seq x y z
N MET A 1 -25.83 -4.17 17.91
CA MET A 1 -25.18 -5.50 17.84
C MET A 1 -23.77 -5.28 17.36
N SER A 2 -22.76 -5.86 18.01
CA SER A 2 -21.38 -5.71 17.57
C SER A 2 -21.09 -6.72 16.46
N THR A 3 -20.65 -6.22 15.30
CA THR A 3 -20.20 -7.07 14.18
C THR A 3 -18.72 -7.37 14.38
N LYS A 4 -18.33 -8.63 14.22
CA LYS A 4 -16.94 -9.07 14.36
C LYS A 4 -16.39 -9.56 13.03
N PHE A 5 -15.12 -9.25 12.80
CA PHE A 5 -14.34 -9.69 11.66
C PHE A 5 -13.06 -10.35 12.16
N GLU A 6 -12.73 -11.50 11.57
CA GLU A 6 -11.47 -12.18 11.74
C GLU A 6 -10.41 -11.53 10.85
N VAL A 7 -9.25 -11.22 11.42
CA VAL A 7 -8.13 -10.61 10.72
C VAL A 7 -7.01 -11.62 10.62
N PHE A 8 -6.55 -11.84 9.39
CA PHE A 8 -5.45 -12.73 9.07
C PHE A 8 -4.28 -11.95 8.50
N LEU A 9 -3.07 -12.38 8.85
CA LEU A 9 -1.82 -11.96 8.20
C LEU A 9 -1.22 -13.19 7.51
N HIS A 10 -1.11 -13.15 6.20
CA HIS A 10 -0.92 -14.33 5.35
C HIS A 10 -2.06 -15.34 5.61
N SER A 11 -1.74 -16.53 6.12
CA SER A 11 -2.73 -17.57 6.48
C SER A 11 -2.94 -17.70 8.00
N ARG A 12 -2.27 -16.87 8.81
CA ARG A 12 -2.38 -16.91 10.27
C ARG A 12 -3.46 -15.95 10.73
N HIS A 13 -4.41 -16.43 11.53
CA HIS A 13 -5.31 -15.56 12.27
C HIS A 13 -4.50 -14.75 13.29
N VAL A 14 -4.66 -13.43 13.31
CA VAL A 14 -3.88 -12.54 14.19
C VAL A 14 -4.70 -11.76 15.19
N GLY A 15 -6.02 -11.71 15.01
CA GLY A 15 -6.89 -10.98 15.92
C GLY A 15 -8.27 -10.74 15.37
N VAL A 16 -9.07 -10.02 16.16
CA VAL A 16 -10.47 -9.74 15.87
C VAL A 16 -10.70 -8.23 15.80
N LEU A 17 -11.23 -7.78 14.66
CA LEU A 17 -11.77 -6.43 14.49
C LEU A 17 -13.25 -6.45 14.92
N SER A 18 -13.61 -5.62 15.89
CA SER A 18 -14.97 -5.47 16.39
C SER A 18 -15.49 -4.08 16.07
N ARG A 19 -16.69 -4.02 15.49
CA ARG A 19 -17.43 -2.78 15.22
C ARG A 19 -18.57 -2.63 16.22
N SER A 20 -18.66 -1.47 16.86
CA SER A 20 -19.81 -1.05 17.66
C SER A 20 -20.25 0.32 17.17
N ASP A 21 -21.42 0.41 16.53
CA ASP A 21 -21.90 1.61 15.86
C ASP A 21 -20.88 2.16 14.83
N ALA A 22 -20.28 3.33 15.11
CA ALA A 22 -19.24 3.95 14.29
C ALA A 22 -17.81 3.62 14.76
N ASP A 23 -17.65 3.05 15.95
CA ASP A 23 -16.35 2.80 16.55
C ASP A 23 -15.80 1.43 16.16
N LEU A 24 -14.55 1.41 15.74
CA LEU A 24 -13.78 0.20 15.49
C LEU A 24 -12.77 -0.04 16.62
N SER A 25 -12.63 -1.30 17.00
CA SER A 25 -11.61 -1.77 17.93
C SER A 25 -10.97 -3.05 17.42
N PHE A 26 -9.66 -3.18 17.60
CA PHE A 26 -8.91 -4.35 17.17
C PHE A 26 -8.18 -4.98 18.36
N GLN A 27 -8.33 -6.30 18.53
CA GLN A 27 -7.65 -7.07 19.57
C GLN A 27 -6.78 -8.13 18.91
N TYR A 28 -5.48 -8.10 19.20
CA TYR A 28 -4.56 -9.17 18.82
C TYR A 28 -4.83 -10.45 19.60
N ASP A 29 -4.57 -11.60 18.99
CA ASP A 29 -4.63 -12.88 19.68
C ASP A 29 -3.50 -13.02 20.71
N ALA A 30 -3.78 -13.77 21.78
CA ALA A 30 -2.83 -13.94 22.88
C ALA A 30 -1.52 -14.63 22.45
N ASP A 31 -1.57 -15.54 21.47
CA ASP A 31 -0.38 -16.21 20.92
C ASP A 31 0.47 -15.23 20.10
N VAL A 32 -0.14 -14.34 19.32
CA VAL A 32 0.56 -13.26 18.60
C VAL A 32 1.26 -12.32 19.57
N VAL A 33 0.56 -11.92 20.65
CA VAL A 33 1.16 -11.09 21.71
C VAL A 33 2.31 -11.81 22.39
N SER A 34 2.16 -13.09 22.71
CA SER A 34 3.21 -13.89 23.34
C SER A 34 4.43 -14.08 22.44
N GLU A 35 4.23 -14.18 21.12
CA GLU A 35 5.30 -14.47 20.17
C GLU A 35 6.10 -13.23 19.80
N TYR A 36 5.41 -12.15 19.44
CA TYR A 36 6.07 -10.93 18.95
C TYR A 36 6.33 -9.90 20.04
N GLY A 37 5.59 -9.96 21.16
CA GLY A 37 5.70 -8.98 22.24
C GLY A 37 4.96 -7.67 21.95
N VAL A 38 4.60 -6.96 23.02
CA VAL A 38 3.91 -5.66 22.95
C VAL A 38 4.82 -4.61 22.30
N ASN A 39 4.22 -3.73 21.49
CA ASN A 39 4.85 -2.69 20.68
C ASN A 39 5.55 -3.17 19.40
N SER A 40 5.52 -4.45 19.08
CA SER A 40 6.11 -4.96 17.84
C SER A 40 5.24 -4.62 16.62
N PRO A 41 5.84 -4.29 15.46
CA PRO A 41 5.11 -4.04 14.22
C PRO A 41 4.72 -5.37 13.58
N CYS A 42 3.48 -5.82 13.82
CA CYS A 42 2.92 -7.04 13.23
C CYS A 42 2.03 -6.70 12.03
N LEU A 43 0.87 -6.06 12.27
CA LEU A 43 0.00 -5.61 11.17
C LEU A 43 0.43 -4.25 10.61
N SER A 44 0.75 -3.30 11.47
CA SER A 44 1.14 -1.95 11.07
C SER A 44 1.92 -1.28 12.19
N LEU A 45 2.79 -0.34 11.84
CA LEU A 45 3.39 0.58 12.79
C LEU A 45 2.37 1.44 13.55
N SER A 46 1.20 1.69 12.95
CA SER A 46 0.11 2.43 13.61
C SER A 46 -0.78 1.56 14.51
N LEU A 47 -0.67 0.23 14.36
CA LEU A 47 -1.38 -0.77 15.17
C LEU A 47 -0.36 -1.74 15.79
N PRO A 48 0.53 -1.27 16.67
CA PRO A 48 1.51 -2.14 17.32
C PRO A 48 0.83 -3.26 18.11
N VAL A 49 1.50 -4.41 18.24
CA VAL A 49 1.01 -5.54 19.04
C VAL A 49 0.66 -5.08 20.46
N SER A 50 -0.53 -5.45 20.93
CA SER A 50 -1.11 -5.01 22.20
C SER A 50 -1.85 -6.15 22.87
N ASP A 51 -1.69 -6.28 24.19
CA ASP A 51 -2.41 -7.23 25.04
C ASP A 51 -3.84 -6.77 25.39
N ILE A 52 -4.15 -5.50 25.18
CA ILE A 52 -5.48 -4.90 25.32
C ILE A 52 -6.05 -4.44 23.98
N PRO A 53 -7.38 -4.24 23.87
CA PRO A 53 -7.99 -3.78 22.62
C PRO A 53 -7.50 -2.38 22.24
N ILE A 54 -7.08 -2.24 21.00
CA ILE A 54 -6.73 -0.95 20.40
C ILE A 54 -8.03 -0.34 19.86
N GLY A 55 -8.33 0.90 20.24
CA GLY A 55 -9.46 1.66 19.71
C GLY A 55 -9.02 3.05 19.27
N GLY A 56 -9.93 3.79 18.65
CA GLY A 56 -9.68 5.15 18.17
C GLY A 56 -9.41 5.24 16.66
N PRO A 57 -9.14 6.45 16.15
CA PRO A 57 -9.08 6.72 14.72
C PRO A 57 -8.06 5.87 13.95
N GLN A 58 -6.95 5.47 14.57
CA GLN A 58 -5.93 4.67 13.88
C GLN A 58 -6.46 3.31 13.42
N VAL A 59 -7.45 2.74 14.11
CA VAL A 59 -8.07 1.46 13.71
C VAL A 59 -8.89 1.67 12.43
N SER A 60 -9.73 2.70 12.37
CA SER A 60 -10.49 3.01 11.16
C SER A 60 -9.59 3.41 10.00
N LEU A 61 -8.63 4.31 10.24
CA LEU A 61 -7.70 4.78 9.21
C LEU A 61 -6.86 3.65 8.59
N TYR A 62 -6.55 2.60 9.36
CA TYR A 62 -5.88 1.41 8.83
C TYR A 62 -6.83 0.50 8.03
N PHE A 63 -7.98 0.12 8.62
CA PHE A 63 -8.87 -0.89 8.03
C PHE A 63 -9.76 -0.36 6.90
N ASP A 64 -10.15 0.92 6.92
CA ASP A 64 -10.93 1.54 5.84
C ASP A 64 -10.18 1.54 4.51
N LYS A 65 -8.83 1.51 4.57
CA LYS A 65 -7.99 1.36 3.36
C LYS A 65 -7.93 -0.05 2.81
N LEU A 66 -8.12 -1.06 3.67
CA LEU A 66 -8.11 -2.46 3.26
C LEU A 66 -9.49 -2.93 2.78
N LEU A 67 -10.55 -2.22 3.14
CA LEU A 67 -11.93 -2.49 2.80
C LEU A 67 -12.44 -1.41 1.84
N PRO A 68 -12.44 -1.62 0.51
CA PRO A 68 -13.00 -0.64 -0.41
C PRO A 68 -14.43 -0.30 -0.01
N GLY A 69 -14.77 0.99 -0.01
CA GLY A 69 -16.12 1.46 0.29
C GLY A 69 -17.19 0.68 -0.50
N ASP A 70 -18.35 0.48 0.14
CA ASP A 70 -19.64 -0.15 -0.23
C ASP A 70 -19.75 -1.27 -1.30
N ILE A 71 -18.85 -1.40 -2.28
CA ILE A 71 -18.87 -2.40 -3.35
C ILE A 71 -18.09 -3.67 -2.96
N ALA A 72 -17.11 -3.58 -2.05
CA ALA A 72 -16.26 -4.72 -1.67
C ALA A 72 -16.74 -5.52 -0.46
N ARG A 73 -17.91 -5.19 0.11
CA ARG A 73 -18.49 -5.95 1.25
C ARG A 73 -19.01 -7.34 0.89
N SER A 74 -18.95 -7.75 -0.38
CA SER A 74 -19.47 -9.05 -0.86
C SER A 74 -18.41 -10.04 -1.34
N LYS A 75 -17.12 -9.67 -1.35
CA LYS A 75 -16.02 -10.57 -1.76
C LYS A 75 -14.79 -10.33 -0.87
N PRO A 76 -14.05 -11.39 -0.49
CA PRO A 76 -12.84 -11.25 0.31
C PRO A 76 -11.88 -10.33 -0.44
N THR A 77 -11.70 -9.12 0.08
CA THR A 77 -10.84 -8.13 -0.56
C THR A 77 -9.42 -8.46 -0.17
N ILE A 78 -8.62 -8.88 -1.15
CA ILE A 78 -7.17 -8.92 -1.02
C ILE A 78 -6.74 -7.45 -1.04
N GLY A 79 -6.22 -6.94 0.08
CA GLY A 79 -5.87 -5.53 0.24
C GLY A 79 -4.97 -5.01 -0.89
N ILE A 80 -5.05 -3.70 -1.13
CA ILE A 80 -4.28 -2.98 -2.16
C ILE A 80 -2.76 -3.01 -1.86
N THR A 81 -2.34 -3.46 -0.67
CA THR A 81 -0.96 -3.69 -0.28
C THR A 81 -0.88 -4.76 0.81
N GLY A 82 0.12 -5.65 0.74
CA GLY A 82 0.46 -6.56 1.83
C GLY A 82 -0.42 -7.81 1.95
N ALA A 83 -0.21 -8.56 3.03
CA ALA A 83 -0.74 -9.92 3.20
C ALA A 83 -1.96 -10.00 4.13
N VAL A 84 -2.62 -8.87 4.40
CA VAL A 84 -3.72 -8.79 5.37
C VAL A 84 -5.05 -9.15 4.73
N GLN A 85 -5.84 -9.95 5.43
CA GLN A 85 -7.18 -10.34 5.01
C GLN A 85 -8.16 -10.14 6.16
N VAL A 86 -9.32 -9.55 5.87
CA VAL A 86 -10.39 -9.30 6.85
C VAL A 86 -11.65 -10.04 6.39
N ARG A 87 -12.26 -10.82 7.28
CA ARG A 87 -13.39 -11.69 6.94
C ARG A 87 -14.47 -11.59 8.01
N PRO A 88 -15.77 -11.64 7.68
CA PRO A 88 -16.83 -11.75 8.68
C PRO A 88 -16.62 -13.01 9.54
N ALA A 89 -16.82 -12.89 10.86
CA ALA A 89 -16.63 -14.00 11.77
C ALA A 89 -17.62 -15.15 11.46
N GLY A 90 -17.11 -16.38 11.34
CA GLY A 90 -17.91 -17.57 11.09
C GLY A 90 -18.27 -17.84 9.62
N GLU A 91 -17.81 -17.00 8.69
CA GLU A 91 -17.90 -17.29 7.25
C GLU A 91 -16.66 -18.07 6.78
N PHE A 92 -16.89 -19.25 6.20
CA PHE A 92 -15.86 -19.90 5.40
C PHE A 92 -15.74 -19.17 4.07
N ALA A 93 -14.51 -18.87 3.64
CA ALA A 93 -14.28 -18.30 2.33
C ALA A 93 -14.93 -19.21 1.27
N GLU A 94 -15.96 -18.69 0.60
CA GLU A 94 -16.48 -19.34 -0.60
C GLU A 94 -15.29 -19.50 -1.56
N ALA A 95 -15.15 -20.67 -2.18
CA ALA A 95 -14.03 -20.91 -3.08
C ALA A 95 -14.13 -19.96 -4.27
N LEU A 96 -13.35 -18.87 -4.25
CA LEU A 96 -13.17 -18.06 -5.46
C LEU A 96 -12.56 -18.97 -6.53
N PRO A 97 -12.95 -18.82 -7.80
CA PRO A 97 -12.26 -19.49 -8.89
C PRO A 97 -10.76 -19.20 -8.81
N GLU A 98 -9.91 -20.16 -9.19
CA GLU A 98 -8.45 -20.05 -9.05
C GLU A 98 -7.93 -18.71 -9.61
N SER A 99 -8.43 -18.31 -10.77
CA SER A 99 -8.43 -16.93 -11.27
C SER A 99 -9.50 -16.80 -12.35
N LEU A 100 -10.00 -15.59 -12.60
CA LEU A 100 -10.97 -15.33 -13.67
C LEU A 100 -10.31 -14.48 -14.75
N THR A 101 -9.99 -15.09 -15.90
CA THR A 101 -9.53 -14.34 -17.09
C THR A 101 -10.60 -13.33 -17.50
N LEU A 102 -10.16 -12.08 -17.68
CA LEU A 102 -11.02 -10.96 -18.04
C LEU A 102 -11.16 -10.85 -19.56
N THR A 103 -12.38 -10.57 -20.02
CA THR A 103 -12.58 -10.10 -21.39
C THR A 103 -12.14 -8.65 -21.53
N ASP A 104 -11.99 -8.13 -22.75
CA ASP A 104 -11.71 -6.71 -22.99
C ASP A 104 -12.76 -5.79 -22.35
N GLN A 105 -14.03 -6.23 -22.33
CA GLN A 105 -15.11 -5.47 -21.71
C GLN A 105 -14.98 -5.45 -20.18
N ASP A 106 -14.67 -6.58 -19.56
CA ASP A 106 -14.45 -6.64 -18.11
C ASP A 106 -13.21 -5.84 -17.70
N LEU A 107 -12.16 -5.90 -18.51
CA LEU A 107 -10.93 -5.15 -18.30
C LEU A 107 -11.18 -3.65 -18.39
N ALA A 108 -11.96 -3.19 -19.38
CA ALA A 108 -12.33 -1.78 -19.53
C ALA A 108 -13.03 -1.22 -18.28
N ILE A 109 -13.90 -2.03 -17.66
CA ILE A 109 -14.63 -1.68 -16.42
C ILE A 109 -13.66 -1.69 -15.23
N ALA A 110 -12.85 -2.73 -15.09
CA ALA A 110 -11.95 -2.89 -13.96
C ALA A 110 -10.92 -1.74 -13.87
N ILE A 111 -10.43 -1.25 -15.01
CA ILE A 111 -9.39 -0.22 -15.09
C ILE A 111 -9.95 1.21 -15.05
N GLU A 112 -11.23 1.42 -14.74
CA GLU A 112 -11.78 2.78 -14.52
C GLU A 112 -11.14 3.50 -13.32
N SER A 113 -10.58 2.73 -12.40
CA SER A 113 -9.76 3.17 -11.28
C SER A 113 -8.46 2.37 -11.20
N THR A 114 -7.61 2.69 -10.23
CA THR A 114 -6.44 1.85 -9.94
C THR A 114 -6.91 0.49 -9.44
N VAL A 115 -6.48 -0.58 -10.11
CA VAL A 115 -6.93 -1.96 -9.81
C VAL A 115 -5.75 -2.92 -9.75
N MET A 116 -5.87 -3.95 -8.92
CA MET A 116 -4.92 -5.05 -8.87
C MET A 116 -5.37 -6.22 -9.74
N LEU A 117 -4.50 -6.64 -10.65
CA LEU A 117 -4.77 -7.74 -11.59
C LEU A 117 -3.62 -8.75 -11.59
N ARG A 118 -3.97 -9.97 -11.98
CA ARG A 118 -3.02 -11.04 -12.23
C ARG A 118 -2.72 -11.12 -13.73
N ARG A 119 -1.45 -11.30 -14.09
CA ARG A 119 -1.03 -11.59 -15.46
C ARG A 119 -0.75 -13.09 -15.60
N ASN A 120 -1.45 -13.75 -16.52
CA ASN A 120 -1.28 -15.15 -16.88
C ASN A 120 -0.78 -15.25 -18.33
N GLY A 121 0.53 -15.19 -18.53
CA GLY A 121 1.10 -15.04 -19.87
C GLY A 121 0.70 -13.70 -20.49
N ASP A 122 -0.08 -13.73 -21.57
CA ASP A 122 -0.57 -12.52 -22.24
C ASP A 122 -1.96 -12.07 -21.75
N GLU A 123 -2.58 -12.83 -20.85
CA GLU A 123 -3.94 -12.57 -20.38
C GLU A 123 -3.97 -11.87 -19.01
N TRP A 124 -4.98 -11.01 -18.82
CA TRP A 124 -5.30 -10.40 -17.53
C TRP A 124 -6.41 -11.16 -16.83
N ALA A 125 -6.28 -11.34 -15.52
CA ALA A 125 -7.25 -12.04 -14.69
C ALA A 125 -7.48 -11.35 -13.35
N LEU A 126 -8.65 -11.56 -12.74
CA LEU A 126 -8.87 -11.22 -11.34
C LEU A 126 -8.05 -12.17 -10.44
N PRO A 127 -7.49 -11.66 -9.33
CA PRO A 127 -6.85 -12.52 -8.34
C PRO A 127 -7.85 -13.50 -7.73
N GLY A 128 -7.36 -14.70 -7.39
CA GLY A 128 -8.14 -15.74 -6.71
C GLY A 128 -7.47 -16.20 -5.43
N ASN A 129 -8.06 -17.18 -4.74
CA ASN A 129 -7.70 -17.58 -3.38
C ASN A 129 -6.19 -17.87 -3.17
N ASN A 130 -5.54 -18.50 -4.15
CA ASN A 130 -4.11 -18.85 -4.10
C ASN A 130 -3.31 -18.24 -5.25
N LEU A 131 -3.94 -17.39 -6.06
CA LEU A 131 -3.30 -16.73 -7.18
C LEU A 131 -3.43 -15.22 -6.96
N PRO A 132 -2.49 -14.61 -6.19
CA PRO A 132 -2.56 -13.19 -5.91
C PRO A 132 -2.42 -12.38 -7.21
N ALA A 133 -2.84 -11.13 -7.15
CA ALA A 133 -2.53 -10.16 -8.20
C ALA A 133 -1.01 -10.06 -8.32
N THR A 134 -0.53 -9.82 -9.54
CA THR A 134 0.90 -9.66 -9.84
C THR A 134 1.24 -8.24 -10.26
N HIS A 135 0.22 -7.46 -10.65
CA HIS A 135 0.38 -6.09 -11.09
C HIS A 135 -0.70 -5.20 -10.48
N LEU A 136 -0.31 -3.94 -10.28
CA LEU A 136 -1.22 -2.83 -10.09
C LEU A 136 -1.32 -2.10 -11.44
N VAL A 137 -2.55 -1.83 -11.87
CA VAL A 137 -2.86 -1.20 -13.14
C VAL A 137 -3.47 0.17 -12.84
N LYS A 138 -2.78 1.23 -13.25
CA LYS A 138 -3.27 2.62 -13.15
C LYS A 138 -3.69 3.11 -14.52
N THR A 139 -4.84 3.76 -14.60
CA THR A 139 -5.23 4.55 -15.77
C THR A 139 -5.55 5.96 -15.34
N VAL A 140 -5.46 6.89 -16.28
CA VAL A 140 -5.92 8.27 -16.06
C VAL A 140 -7.37 8.35 -16.48
N ARG A 141 -8.25 8.77 -15.57
CA ARG A 141 -9.61 9.13 -15.94
C ARG A 141 -9.56 10.40 -16.78
N PRO A 142 -10.38 10.53 -17.83
CA PRO A 142 -10.43 11.75 -18.63
C PRO A 142 -10.67 13.02 -17.80
N SER A 143 -11.40 12.91 -16.67
CA SER A 143 -11.65 14.00 -15.72
C SER A 143 -10.43 14.44 -14.93
N ASP A 144 -9.47 13.55 -14.74
CA ASP A 144 -8.27 13.75 -13.91
C ASP A 144 -7.07 14.20 -14.77
N TYR A 145 -7.31 14.38 -16.07
CA TYR A 145 -6.30 14.73 -17.06
C TYR A 145 -5.91 16.20 -16.92
N THR A 146 -4.88 16.45 -16.12
CA THR A 146 -4.39 17.80 -15.77
C THR A 146 -3.13 18.19 -16.55
N GLY A 147 -2.58 17.29 -17.38
CA GLY A 147 -1.45 17.57 -18.24
C GLY A 147 -1.11 16.39 -19.17
N PRO A 148 -0.41 16.65 -20.28
CA PRO A 148 0.06 15.59 -21.17
C PRO A 148 1.10 14.71 -20.44
N HIS A 149 1.12 13.42 -20.75
CA HIS A 149 2.17 12.47 -20.35
C HIS A 149 2.25 12.10 -18.85
N LEU A 150 1.13 12.04 -18.12
CA LEU A 150 1.11 11.60 -16.71
C LEU A 150 1.70 10.18 -16.52
N LEU A 151 1.15 9.18 -17.21
CA LEU A 151 1.62 7.78 -17.12
C LEU A 151 3.08 7.64 -17.60
N PRO A 152 3.51 8.25 -18.73
CA PRO A 152 4.93 8.27 -19.11
C PRO A 152 5.86 8.91 -18.09
N SER A 153 5.43 9.96 -17.38
CA SER A 153 6.25 10.62 -16.36
C SER A 153 6.48 9.70 -15.16
N GLU A 154 5.44 8.97 -14.74
CA GLU A 154 5.52 8.01 -13.65
C GLU A 154 6.36 6.77 -14.02
N GLU A 155 6.18 6.22 -15.23
CA GLU A 155 7.05 5.16 -15.77
C GLU A 155 8.52 5.60 -15.78
N TRP A 156 8.77 6.82 -16.29
CA TRP A 156 10.10 7.38 -16.37
C TRP A 156 10.73 7.52 -14.99
N ALA A 157 10.02 8.07 -14.01
CA ALA A 157 10.56 8.25 -12.66
C ALA A 157 10.90 6.92 -11.99
N LEU A 158 10.04 5.92 -12.11
CA LEU A 158 10.31 4.57 -11.60
C LEU A 158 11.54 3.95 -12.27
N ARG A 159 11.63 4.05 -13.60
CA ARG A 159 12.79 3.52 -14.35
C ARG A 159 14.09 4.24 -13.98
N VAL A 160 14.06 5.56 -13.84
CA VAL A 160 15.23 6.36 -13.46
C VAL A 160 15.63 6.07 -12.01
N ALA A 161 14.67 5.90 -11.09
CA ALA A 161 14.94 5.49 -9.72
C ALA A 161 15.68 4.14 -9.67
N ARG A 162 15.18 3.13 -10.40
CA ARG A 162 15.86 1.81 -10.49
C ARG A 162 17.27 1.95 -11.06
N THR A 163 17.44 2.73 -12.12
CA THR A 163 18.76 2.97 -12.76
C THR A 163 19.72 3.70 -11.82
N ALA A 164 19.22 4.59 -10.97
CA ALA A 164 19.98 5.28 -9.92
C ALA A 164 20.28 4.39 -8.69
N GLY A 165 19.87 3.13 -8.71
CA GLY A 165 20.08 2.17 -7.63
C GLY A 165 19.16 2.40 -6.43
N LEU A 166 17.97 2.97 -6.62
CA LEU A 166 16.91 2.95 -5.63
C LEU A 166 16.07 1.68 -5.81
N ARG A 167 15.51 1.18 -4.71
CA ARG A 167 14.46 0.15 -4.75
C ARG A 167 13.17 0.82 -5.19
N ALA A 168 12.78 0.58 -6.43
CA ALA A 168 11.56 1.12 -7.03
C ALA A 168 10.86 0.04 -7.83
N ALA A 169 9.52 0.09 -7.88
CA ALA A 169 8.74 -0.90 -8.59
C ALA A 169 9.09 -0.92 -10.08
N GLU A 170 9.03 -2.10 -10.71
CA GLU A 170 9.08 -2.20 -12.16
C GLU A 170 7.76 -1.71 -12.75
N ALA A 171 7.84 -0.94 -13.84
CA ALA A 171 6.65 -0.46 -14.51
C ALA A 171 6.90 -0.25 -15.99
N TYR A 172 5.82 -0.37 -16.77
CA TYR A 172 5.78 -0.14 -18.21
C TYR A 172 4.38 0.33 -18.63
N ILE A 173 4.27 0.89 -19.84
CA ILE A 173 2.99 1.32 -20.40
C ILE A 173 2.47 0.27 -21.36
N GLU A 174 1.20 -0.07 -21.23
CA GLU A 174 0.48 -1.00 -22.10
C GLU A 174 -0.87 -0.37 -22.48
N THR A 175 -1.37 -0.68 -23.68
CA THR A 175 -2.75 -0.31 -24.05
C THR A 175 -3.69 -1.46 -23.68
N LEU A 176 -4.58 -1.23 -22.73
CA LEU A 176 -5.57 -2.20 -22.25
C LEU A 176 -6.97 -1.72 -22.61
N ALA A 177 -7.75 -2.57 -23.30
CA ALA A 177 -9.11 -2.26 -23.73
C ALA A 177 -9.24 -0.86 -24.40
N GLY A 178 -8.26 -0.49 -25.23
CA GLY A 178 -8.22 0.79 -25.94
C GLY A 178 -7.78 2.01 -25.12
N ARG A 179 -7.27 1.82 -23.90
CA ARG A 179 -6.79 2.90 -23.02
C ARG A 179 -5.32 2.68 -22.64
N GLU A 180 -4.53 3.75 -22.58
CA GLU A 180 -3.19 3.68 -21.99
C GLU A 180 -3.29 3.42 -20.48
N ALA A 181 -2.49 2.47 -20.01
CA ALA A 181 -2.39 2.10 -18.61
C ALA A 181 -0.90 2.01 -18.21
N LEU A 182 -0.60 2.48 -17.01
CA LEU A 182 0.66 2.17 -16.34
C LEU A 182 0.51 0.84 -15.61
N ILE A 183 1.33 -0.12 -16.00
CA ILE A 183 1.39 -1.43 -15.38
C ILE A 183 2.57 -1.44 -14.42
N VAL A 184 2.29 -1.61 -13.13
CA VAL A 184 3.30 -1.66 -12.07
C VAL A 184 3.38 -3.08 -11.54
N THR A 185 4.54 -3.73 -11.69
CA THR A 185 4.79 -5.05 -11.12
C THR A 185 4.87 -4.95 -9.61
N ARG A 186 4.14 -5.83 -8.91
CA ARG A 186 4.13 -5.87 -7.46
C ARG A 186 5.52 -6.21 -6.92
N PHE A 187 5.98 -5.40 -5.98
CA PHE A 187 7.26 -5.57 -5.28
C PHE A 187 7.12 -6.43 -4.02
N ASP A 188 5.88 -6.60 -3.54
CA ASP A 188 5.52 -7.34 -2.33
C ASP A 188 5.19 -8.82 -2.65
N LEU A 189 5.88 -9.40 -3.63
CA LEU A 189 5.81 -10.82 -3.96
C LEU A 189 7.17 -11.48 -3.75
N SER A 190 7.18 -12.62 -3.06
CA SER A 190 8.36 -13.47 -2.97
C SER A 190 8.68 -14.10 -4.33
N PRO A 191 9.91 -14.59 -4.56
CA PRO A 191 10.22 -15.37 -5.78
C PRO A 191 9.34 -16.61 -5.96
N GLY A 192 8.74 -17.12 -4.88
CA GLY A 192 7.77 -18.22 -4.91
C GLY A 192 6.34 -17.79 -5.23
N GLY A 193 6.08 -16.49 -5.38
CA GLY A 193 4.75 -15.92 -5.64
C GLY A 193 3.89 -15.67 -4.40
N GLU A 194 4.46 -15.80 -3.20
CA GLU A 194 3.77 -15.50 -1.95
C GLU A 194 3.72 -13.99 -1.71
N VAL A 195 2.59 -13.49 -1.20
CA VAL A 195 2.47 -12.06 -0.85
C VAL A 195 3.27 -11.79 0.43
N LEU A 196 4.23 -10.88 0.35
CA LEU A 196 4.95 -10.34 1.48
C LEU A 196 4.14 -9.20 2.09
N HIS A 197 4.19 -9.07 3.42
CA HIS A 197 3.49 -7.97 4.07
C HIS A 197 4.21 -6.63 3.85
N SER A 198 3.43 -5.60 3.55
CA SER A 198 3.91 -4.25 3.33
C SER A 198 2.83 -3.24 3.69
N GLU A 199 3.24 -2.04 4.06
CA GLU A 199 2.35 -0.91 4.32
C GLU A 199 2.90 0.39 3.72
N ASP A 200 2.03 1.30 3.30
CA ASP A 200 2.44 2.65 2.90
C ASP A 200 2.71 3.55 4.12
N PHE A 201 3.46 4.66 3.97
CA PHE A 201 3.73 5.55 5.12
C PHE A 201 2.46 6.19 5.67
N PHE A 202 1.42 6.29 4.86
CA PHE A 202 0.15 6.85 5.27
C PHE A 202 -0.57 5.91 6.27
N GLN A 203 -0.52 4.60 6.05
CA GLN A 203 -0.95 3.55 6.97
C GLN A 203 -0.05 3.51 8.20
N ALA A 204 1.28 3.51 8.01
CA ALA A 204 2.24 3.46 9.11
C ALA A 204 2.07 4.62 10.11
N LEU A 205 1.66 5.79 9.61
CA LEU A 205 1.45 7.00 10.41
C LEU A 205 -0.02 7.23 10.84
N ALA A 206 -0.96 6.36 10.41
CA ALA A 206 -2.41 6.53 10.57
C ALA A 206 -2.87 7.95 10.20
N LEU A 207 -2.64 8.34 8.95
CA LEU A 207 -3.07 9.64 8.43
C LEU A 207 -4.52 9.59 7.91
N ASP A 208 -5.21 10.72 7.94
CA ASP A 208 -6.56 10.90 7.36
C ASP A 208 -6.46 11.29 5.87
N GLU A 209 -7.46 10.97 5.06
CA GLU A 209 -7.51 11.33 3.63
C GLU A 209 -7.47 12.84 3.39
N VAL A 210 -7.90 13.66 4.36
CA VAL A 210 -7.73 15.12 4.25
C VAL A 210 -6.26 15.55 4.38
N ASP A 211 -5.41 14.68 4.93
CA ASP A 211 -4.01 14.94 5.25
C ASP A 211 -3.05 14.27 4.24
N VAL A 212 -3.40 14.14 2.95
CA VAL A 212 -2.46 13.54 1.97
C VAL A 212 -1.14 14.31 1.94
N PHE A 213 -1.18 15.64 1.96
CA PHE A 213 -0.01 16.51 1.97
C PHE A 213 0.37 16.95 3.38
N GLU A 214 1.66 17.06 3.63
CA GLU A 214 2.18 17.58 4.89
C GLU A 214 2.18 19.11 4.88
N GLU A 215 1.41 19.73 5.76
CA GLU A 215 1.52 21.15 6.07
C GLU A 215 2.55 21.35 7.20
N SER A 216 3.47 22.30 7.02
CA SER A 216 4.44 22.63 8.05
C SER A 216 3.76 23.33 9.22
N GLN A 217 3.69 22.65 10.37
CA GLN A 217 3.17 23.20 11.62
C GLN A 217 4.29 23.45 12.62
N ALA A 218 4.39 24.67 13.14
CA ALA A 218 5.42 25.04 14.10
C ALA A 218 5.36 24.17 15.37
N GLY A 219 6.49 23.57 15.72
CA GLY A 219 6.62 22.77 16.95
C GLY A 219 6.27 21.28 16.81
N LEU A 220 5.80 20.83 15.64
CA LEU A 220 5.59 19.41 15.36
C LEU A 220 6.74 18.83 14.52
N PRO A 221 7.21 17.60 14.82
CA PRO A 221 8.17 16.92 13.97
C PRO A 221 7.55 16.60 12.61
N SER A 222 8.36 16.62 11.55
CA SER A 222 7.90 16.26 10.21
C SER A 222 7.38 14.81 10.15
N ARG A 223 6.58 14.46 9.14
CA ARG A 223 6.14 13.06 8.94
C ARG A 223 7.32 12.11 8.76
N LEU A 224 8.38 12.54 8.07
CA LEU A 224 9.61 11.77 7.95
C LEU A 224 10.27 11.54 9.32
N THR A 225 10.33 12.58 10.17
CA THR A 225 10.86 12.45 11.53
C THR A 225 10.03 11.51 12.39
N ARG A 226 8.69 11.62 12.32
CA ARG A 226 7.77 10.71 13.01
C ARG A 226 7.95 9.27 12.54
N LEU A 227 7.99 9.05 11.23
CA LEU A 227 8.20 7.74 10.63
C LEU A 227 9.52 7.12 11.09
N VAL A 228 10.63 7.85 11.01
CA VAL A 228 11.94 7.34 11.46
C VAL A 228 11.91 6.99 12.94
N THR A 229 11.24 7.79 13.76
CA THR A 229 11.11 7.54 15.21
C THR A 229 10.41 6.22 15.52
N ILE A 230 9.35 5.89 14.78
CA ILE A 230 8.58 4.66 15.00
C ILE A 230 9.15 3.46 14.24
N ALA A 231 9.76 3.65 13.07
CA ALA A 231 10.20 2.56 12.20
C ALA A 231 11.65 2.11 12.46
N ALA A 232 12.56 3.05 12.72
CA ALA A 232 13.97 2.71 12.87
C ALA A 232 14.22 1.67 13.99
N PRO A 233 13.65 1.80 15.21
CA PRO A 233 13.90 0.83 16.29
C PRO A 233 13.49 -0.61 15.98
N HIS A 234 12.62 -0.80 14.97
CA HIS A 234 12.16 -2.12 14.53
C HIS A 234 12.83 -2.58 13.23
N SER A 235 13.70 -1.77 12.64
CA SER A 235 14.42 -2.10 11.40
C SER A 235 15.55 -3.09 11.69
N ILE A 236 15.74 -4.05 10.78
CA ILE A 236 16.89 -4.99 10.86
C ILE A 236 18.21 -4.21 10.90
N ASP A 237 18.33 -3.19 10.05
CA ASP A 237 19.43 -2.23 10.04
C ASP A 237 18.87 -0.81 10.01
N GLU A 238 18.96 -0.13 11.15
CA GLU A 238 18.52 1.26 11.33
C GLU A 238 19.20 2.24 10.38
N GLU A 239 20.51 2.08 10.17
CA GLU A 239 21.31 3.04 9.40
C GLU A 239 21.11 2.82 7.91
N GLU A 240 20.90 1.57 7.47
CA GLU A 240 20.45 1.27 6.11
C GLU A 240 19.05 1.85 5.86
N PHE A 241 18.08 1.62 6.77
CA PHE A 241 16.73 2.17 6.65
C PHE A 241 16.74 3.70 6.49
N LYS A 242 17.44 4.42 7.39
CA LYS A 242 17.57 5.88 7.32
C LYS A 242 18.23 6.34 6.03
N ARG A 243 19.27 5.63 5.57
CA ARG A 243 19.99 5.94 4.33
C ARG A 243 19.11 5.74 3.10
N ASP A 244 18.34 4.67 3.04
CA ASP A 244 17.45 4.37 1.92
C ASP A 244 16.30 5.37 1.86
N LEU A 245 15.72 5.73 3.01
CA LEU A 245 14.73 6.79 3.09
C LEU A 245 15.29 8.13 2.58
N LEU A 246 16.48 8.50 3.04
CA LEU A 246 17.14 9.73 2.59
C LEU A 246 17.41 9.71 1.08
N ARG A 247 17.84 8.57 0.51
CA ARG A 247 18.02 8.41 -0.94
C ARG A 247 16.70 8.61 -1.68
N ALA A 248 15.61 8.00 -1.21
CA ALA A 248 14.28 8.10 -1.84
C ALA A 248 13.73 9.53 -1.81
N VAL A 249 13.81 10.21 -0.67
CA VAL A 249 13.38 11.61 -0.52
C VAL A 249 14.25 12.55 -1.38
N THR A 250 15.58 12.36 -1.35
CA THR A 250 16.50 13.16 -2.17
C THR A 250 16.24 12.96 -3.66
N PHE A 251 15.93 11.73 -4.08
CA PHE A 251 15.59 11.44 -5.46
C PHE A 251 14.35 12.22 -5.92
N ASN A 252 13.28 12.24 -5.12
CA ASN A 252 12.07 13.03 -5.43
C ASN A 252 12.37 14.53 -5.58
N LEU A 253 13.24 15.08 -4.74
CA LEU A 253 13.70 16.46 -4.89
C LEU A 253 14.45 16.69 -6.21
N LEU A 254 15.34 15.78 -6.60
CA LEU A 254 16.15 15.91 -7.82
C LEU A 254 15.33 15.86 -9.11
N ILE A 255 14.27 15.04 -9.14
CA ILE A 255 13.39 14.94 -10.31
C ILE A 255 12.25 15.96 -10.32
N GLY A 256 12.17 16.82 -9.28
CA GLY A 256 11.10 17.80 -9.14
C GLY A 256 9.73 17.17 -8.90
N ASN A 257 9.68 16.03 -8.20
CA ASN A 257 8.41 15.40 -7.83
C ASN A 257 7.77 16.16 -6.65
N GLY A 258 6.96 17.16 -6.98
CA GLY A 258 6.20 17.94 -6.01
C GLY A 258 5.04 17.17 -5.35
N ASP A 259 4.70 16.00 -5.87
CA ASP A 259 3.60 15.16 -5.41
C ASP A 259 4.08 13.98 -4.55
N ALA A 260 5.32 14.03 -4.06
CA ALA A 260 5.89 12.98 -3.22
C ALA A 260 5.27 12.94 -1.81
N HIS A 261 4.09 12.35 -1.68
CA HIS A 261 3.35 12.20 -0.42
C HIS A 261 3.50 10.80 0.21
N SER A 262 2.90 10.61 1.38
CA SER A 262 3.04 9.40 2.22
C SER A 262 2.50 8.09 1.61
N LYS A 263 1.87 8.12 0.43
CA LYS A 263 1.43 6.88 -0.27
C LYS A 263 2.46 6.43 -1.33
N ASN A 264 3.44 7.27 -1.66
CA ASN A 264 4.45 6.97 -2.69
C ASN A 264 5.65 6.18 -2.14
N TYR A 265 5.59 5.82 -0.86
CA TYR A 265 6.59 5.04 -0.16
C TYR A 265 5.89 3.93 0.61
N SER A 266 6.40 2.71 0.45
CA SER A 266 6.00 1.55 1.27
C SER A 266 7.18 0.97 2.00
N ILE A 267 6.92 0.34 3.14
CA ILE A 267 7.89 -0.45 3.90
C ILE A 267 7.40 -1.90 3.93
N GLY A 268 8.32 -2.83 3.69
CA GLY A 268 8.12 -4.25 3.92
C GLY A 268 8.23 -4.56 5.41
N THR A 269 7.23 -5.26 5.93
CA THR A 269 7.19 -5.69 7.31
C THR A 269 7.17 -7.20 7.34
N ALA A 270 8.07 -7.79 8.11
CA ALA A 270 7.89 -9.16 8.58
C ALA A 270 7.28 -9.08 9.98
N PRO A 271 6.54 -10.10 10.42
CA PRO A 271 5.97 -10.07 11.77
C PRO A 271 7.05 -9.81 12.84
N GLY A 272 6.98 -8.63 13.47
CA GLY A 272 7.89 -8.19 14.53
C GLY A 272 9.11 -7.37 14.08
N PHE A 273 9.37 -7.17 12.79
CA PHE A 273 10.48 -6.33 12.32
C PHE A 273 10.26 -5.72 10.93
N ILE A 274 10.92 -4.59 10.68
CA ILE A 274 10.95 -3.91 9.39
C ILE A 274 12.15 -4.37 8.59
N ASP A 275 11.90 -4.81 7.36
CA ASP A 275 12.95 -5.06 6.39
C ASP A 275 13.16 -3.77 5.56
N SER A 276 14.30 -3.10 5.76
CA SER A 276 14.71 -1.94 4.96
C SER A 276 14.76 -2.24 3.46
N ARG A 277 14.97 -3.51 3.07
CA ARG A 277 14.86 -3.97 1.67
C ARG A 277 13.45 -3.81 1.11
N GLY A 278 12.45 -3.64 1.97
CA GLY A 278 11.07 -3.36 1.63
C GLY A 278 10.73 -1.87 1.48
N LEU A 279 11.68 -0.93 1.68
CA LEU A 279 11.42 0.46 1.31
C LEU A 279 11.34 0.57 -0.22
N VAL A 280 10.14 0.79 -0.75
CA VAL A 280 9.92 0.88 -2.19
C VAL A 280 9.30 2.21 -2.56
N PHE A 281 9.93 2.88 -3.53
CA PHE A 281 9.37 4.04 -4.20
C PHE A 281 8.34 3.59 -5.25
N LEU A 282 7.11 4.08 -5.11
CA LEU A 282 5.98 3.68 -5.95
C LEU A 282 5.63 4.67 -7.06
N GLY A 283 6.36 5.78 -7.16
CA GLY A 283 5.98 6.85 -8.05
C GLY A 283 4.67 7.52 -7.61
N GLY A 284 4.34 8.61 -8.27
CA GLY A 284 3.15 9.40 -8.00
C GLY A 284 3.40 10.78 -8.57
N PHE A 285 2.66 11.08 -9.64
CA PHE A 285 2.53 12.41 -10.19
C PHE A 285 1.04 12.65 -10.38
N GLU A 286 0.45 13.50 -9.54
CA GLU A 286 -0.73 14.25 -9.88
C GLU A 286 -0.28 15.62 -10.40
N ALA A 287 -0.73 15.99 -11.61
CA ALA A 287 -0.67 17.35 -12.13
C ALA A 287 0.62 18.17 -11.84
N GLY A 288 1.66 17.96 -12.64
CA GLY A 288 2.72 18.95 -12.81
C GLY A 288 4.04 18.56 -12.19
N ILE A 289 4.98 18.17 -13.05
CA ILE A 289 6.38 18.54 -12.84
C ILE A 289 6.38 20.07 -12.84
N HIS A 290 6.19 20.68 -11.68
CA HIS A 290 6.67 22.02 -11.44
C HIS A 290 8.19 21.90 -11.45
N CYS A 291 8.74 21.83 -12.68
CA CYS A 291 10.07 22.33 -12.93
C CYS A 291 10.12 23.66 -12.19
N LEU A 292 10.94 23.72 -11.15
CA LEU A 292 11.41 24.97 -10.61
C LEU A 292 11.64 25.86 -11.82
N LYS A 293 10.79 26.88 -11.97
CA LYS A 293 11.09 28.00 -12.86
C LYS A 293 12.34 28.62 -12.26
N LEU A 294 13.49 28.07 -12.62
CA LEU A 294 14.75 28.79 -12.67
C LEU A 294 14.70 29.72 -13.89
N ASP A 295 13.64 30.53 -13.95
CA ASP A 295 13.58 31.69 -14.81
C ASP A 295 13.90 32.88 -13.91
N ARG A 296 15.13 33.37 -14.09
CA ARG A 296 15.66 34.71 -13.78
C ARG A 296 16.53 34.86 -12.53
N CYS A 297 17.84 34.93 -12.81
CA CYS A 297 18.65 36.08 -12.39
C CYS A 297 17.98 37.42 -12.75
#